data_AF-A0A958Z300-F1
#
_entry.id   AF-A0A958Z300-F1
#
_cell.length_a   1.000
_cell.length_b   1.000
_cell.length_c   1.000
_cell.angle_alpha   90.00
_cell.angle_beta   90.00
_cell.angle_gamma   90.00
#
_symmetry.space_group_name_H-M   'P 1'
#
loop_
_entity.id
_entity.type
_entity.pdbx_description
1 polymer ?
#
loop_
_entity_poly.entity_id
_entity_poly.type
_entity_poly.pdbx_seq_one_letter_code
_entity_poly.pdbx_strand_id
1 'polypeptide(L)'
;NHFGRLERGSDGNGEYYKLKITSHISNLINKDSTNVPLGIVVSQNVANRTTQKLLNPMEPDIEQIPSSTVISPEGTILYGNATPNQTKRLKLQIYYTEPK
;
A
#
# COMPACT_ATOMS: atom_id res chain seq x y z
N ASN A 1 4.58 -12.17 -5.87
CA ASN A 1 3.29 -11.50 -6.13
C ASN A 1 3.43 -10.02 -5.84
N HIS A 2 3.11 -9.20 -6.83
CA HIS A 2 2.96 -7.76 -6.64
C HIS A 2 1.48 -7.43 -6.45
N PHE A 3 1.21 -6.26 -5.88
CA PHE A 3 -0.16 -5.80 -5.69
C PHE A 3 -0.81 -5.40 -7.04
N GLY A 4 -2.14 -5.30 -7.06
CA GLY A 4 -2.89 -4.96 -8.27
C GLY A 4 -2.62 -3.53 -8.76
N ARG A 5 -2.87 -3.30 -10.05
CA ARG A 5 -2.81 -1.97 -10.67
C ARG A 5 -3.97 -1.07 -10.18
N LEU A 6 -3.86 0.23 -10.44
CA LEU A 6 -4.94 1.19 -10.23
C LEU A 6 -6.14 0.82 -11.10
N GLU A 7 -7.31 0.67 -10.51
CA GLU A 7 -8.56 0.59 -11.26
C GLU A 7 -9.03 2.01 -11.58
N ARG A 8 -9.49 2.22 -12.82
CA ARG A 8 -9.93 3.53 -13.32
C ARG A 8 -11.41 3.51 -13.65
N GLY A 9 -12.07 4.62 -13.36
CA GLY A 9 -13.47 4.84 -13.68
C GLY A 9 -13.70 5.12 -15.16
N SER A 10 -14.97 5.25 -15.54
CA SER A 10 -15.38 5.57 -16.92
C SER A 10 -14.93 6.97 -17.38
N ASP A 11 -14.59 7.86 -16.44
CA ASP A 11 -14.04 9.19 -16.68
C ASP A 11 -12.51 9.19 -16.86
N GLY A 12 -11.87 8.01 -16.78
CA GLY A 12 -10.42 7.85 -16.88
C GLY A 12 -9.65 8.17 -15.60
N ASN A 13 -10.31 8.64 -14.55
CA ASN A 13 -9.68 8.95 -13.27
C ASN A 13 -9.42 7.69 -12.44
N GLY A 14 -8.42 7.76 -11.55
CA GLY A 14 -8.14 6.69 -10.61
C GLY A 14 -9.26 6.52 -9.58
N GLU A 15 -9.77 5.30 -9.44
CA GLU A 15 -10.87 5.00 -8.54
C GLU A 15 -10.37 4.37 -7.22
N TYR A 16 -9.70 3.21 -7.30
CA TYR A 16 -9.13 2.54 -6.12
C TYR A 16 -8.00 1.56 -6.46
N TYR A 17 -7.22 1.21 -5.45
CA TYR A 17 -6.30 0.06 -5.47
C TYR A 17 -6.87 -1.08 -4.63
N LYS A 18 -6.61 -2.33 -5.06
CA LYS A 18 -6.91 -3.53 -4.27
C LYS A 18 -5.61 -4.25 -3.88
N LEU A 19 -5.32 -4.29 -2.58
CA LEU A 19 -4.10 -4.88 -2.02
C LEU A 19 -4.43 -6.13 -1.20
N LYS A 20 -3.58 -7.17 -1.25
CA LYS A 20 -3.73 -8.41 -0.47
C LYS A 20 -2.62 -8.54 0.58
N ILE A 21 -2.93 -8.20 1.82
CA ILE A 21 -1.98 -8.21 2.96
C ILE A 21 -2.12 -9.46 3.86
N THR A 22 -2.45 -10.61 3.27
CA THR A 22 -2.80 -11.85 4.00
C THR A 22 -1.74 -12.26 5.02
N SER A 23 -0.46 -12.30 4.64
CA SER A 23 0.61 -12.72 5.55
C SER A 23 0.77 -11.78 6.75
N HIS A 24 0.61 -10.47 6.53
CA HIS A 24 0.70 -9.49 7.62
C HIS A 24 -0.43 -9.71 8.63
N ILE A 25 -1.69 -9.73 8.16
CA ILE A 25 -2.86 -9.97 9.03
C ILE A 25 -2.79 -11.34 9.72
N SER A 26 -2.38 -12.39 9.01
CA SER A 26 -2.21 -13.72 9.59
C SER A 26 -1.13 -13.77 10.68
N ASN A 27 -0.02 -13.05 10.51
CA ASN A 27 1.03 -13.00 11.53
C ASN A 27 0.58 -12.21 12.77
N LEU A 28 -0.17 -11.11 12.58
CA LEU A 28 -0.77 -10.37 13.70
C LEU A 28 -1.71 -11.27 14.52
N ILE A 29 -2.56 -12.05 13.86
CA ILE A 29 -3.57 -12.88 14.55
C ILE A 29 -2.94 -14.15 15.14
N ASN A 30 -2.12 -14.87 14.36
CA ASN A 30 -1.69 -16.23 14.70
C ASN A 30 -0.29 -16.33 15.32
N LYS A 31 0.49 -15.24 15.31
CA LYS A 31 1.88 -15.25 15.77
C LYS A 31 2.21 -14.11 16.73
N ASP A 32 1.20 -13.40 17.23
CA ASP A 32 1.34 -12.25 18.13
C ASP A 32 2.40 -11.24 17.65
N SER A 33 2.43 -11.01 16.34
CA SER A 33 3.42 -10.11 15.75
C SER A 33 3.10 -8.66 16.09
N THR A 34 4.13 -7.84 16.29
CA THR A 34 3.96 -6.39 16.50
C THR A 34 3.33 -5.73 15.27
N ASN A 35 2.30 -4.91 15.50
CA ASN A 35 1.72 -4.10 14.44
C ASN A 35 2.68 -2.98 14.04
N VAL A 36 2.95 -2.86 12.74
CA VAL A 36 3.85 -1.86 12.19
C VAL A 36 3.16 -1.11 11.06
N PRO A 37 3.44 0.20 10.88
CA PRO A 37 2.94 0.95 9.73
C PRO A 37 3.42 0.32 8.41
N LEU A 38 2.52 0.20 7.44
CA LEU A 38 2.85 -0.27 6.10
C LEU A 38 3.01 0.93 5.15
N GLY A 39 4.20 1.06 4.56
CA GLY A 39 4.45 2.02 3.48
C GLY A 39 3.94 1.48 2.13
N ILE A 40 3.22 2.31 1.37
CA ILE A 40 2.71 1.97 0.04
C ILE A 40 3.30 2.95 -0.97
N VAL A 41 3.87 2.43 -2.05
CA VAL A 41 4.41 3.22 -3.16
C VAL A 41 3.87 2.72 -4.50
N VAL A 42 3.71 3.63 -5.46
CA VAL A 42 3.42 3.28 -6.84
C VAL A 42 4.74 2.90 -7.52
N SER A 43 4.73 1.81 -8.28
CA SER A 43 5.89 1.37 -9.06
C SER A 43 5.48 1.03 -10.48
N GLN A 44 6.20 1.60 -11.45
CA GLN A 44 6.07 1.25 -12.86
C GLN A 44 6.70 -0.12 -13.18
N ASN A 45 7.66 -0.58 -12.36
CA ASN A 45 8.30 -1.87 -12.51
C ASN A 45 8.43 -2.59 -11.16
N VAL A 46 7.51 -3.53 -10.93
CA VAL A 46 7.44 -4.34 -9.71
C VAL A 46 8.59 -5.35 -9.54
N ALA A 47 9.38 -5.58 -10.59
CA ALA A 47 10.61 -6.38 -10.48
C ALA A 47 11.76 -5.57 -9.83
N ASN A 48 11.71 -4.24 -9.89
CA ASN A 48 12.69 -3.40 -9.23
C ASN A 48 12.37 -3.26 -7.74
N ARG A 49 13.16 -3.95 -6.91
CA ARG A 49 13.02 -3.99 -5.44
C ARG A 49 14.17 -3.29 -4.72
N THR A 50 14.93 -2.47 -5.44
CA THR A 50 16.04 -1.72 -4.85
C THR A 50 15.54 -0.46 -4.16
N THR A 51 16.37 0.08 -3.27
CA THR A 51 16.14 1.34 -2.57
C THR A 51 17.17 2.38 -3.00
N GLN A 52 16.84 3.66 -2.83
CA GLN A 52 17.72 4.80 -2.98
C GLN A 52 17.86 5.51 -1.64
N LYS A 53 19.07 5.96 -1.33
CA LYS A 53 19.35 6.77 -0.13
C LYS A 53 18.87 8.20 -0.36
N LEU A 54 18.17 8.77 0.62
CA LEU A 54 17.84 10.18 0.60
C LEU A 54 19.07 11.02 0.93
N LEU A 55 19.23 12.15 0.22
CA LEU A 55 20.25 13.15 0.54
C LEU A 55 20.01 13.74 1.94
N ASN A 56 18.73 14.03 2.24
CA ASN A 56 18.26 14.50 3.53
C ASN A 56 17.20 13.51 4.06
N PRO A 57 17.47 12.78 5.16
CA PRO A 57 16.48 11.93 5.81
C PRO A 57 15.22 12.70 6.18
N MET A 58 14.07 12.02 6.15
CA MET A 58 12.77 12.60 6.51
C MET A 58 12.26 12.00 7.82
N GLU A 59 11.47 12.75 8.59
CA GLU A 59 10.73 12.20 9.72
C GLU A 59 9.81 11.05 9.27
N PRO A 60 9.68 9.94 10.03
CA PRO A 60 10.35 9.60 11.29
C PRO A 60 11.56 8.67 11.04
N ASP A 61 12.69 9.18 10.55
CA ASP A 61 13.89 8.42 10.13
C ASP A 61 13.74 7.57 8.86
N ILE A 62 13.06 8.11 7.85
CA ILE A 62 13.10 7.56 6.49
C ILE A 62 14.44 7.96 5.86
N GLU A 63 15.41 7.06 5.86
CA GLU A 63 16.72 7.25 5.19
C GLU A 63 16.74 6.77 3.73
N GLN A 64 15.83 5.86 3.39
CA GLN A 64 15.79 5.21 2.09
C GLN A 64 14.36 5.09 1.58
N ILE A 65 14.21 5.22 0.26
CA ILE A 65 12.93 5.05 -0.43
C ILE A 65 13.06 3.98 -1.53
N PRO A 66 11.98 3.30 -1.91
CA PRO A 66 12.00 2.44 -3.08
C PRO A 66 12.45 3.21 -4.34
N SER A 67 13.34 2.62 -5.14
CA SER A 67 13.87 3.26 -6.37
C SER A 67 12.77 3.67 -7.36
N SER A 68 11.63 2.97 -7.33
CA SER A 68 10.47 3.27 -8.18
C SER A 68 9.87 4.65 -7.91
N THR A 69 9.99 5.17 -6.69
CA THR A 69 9.49 6.50 -6.31
C THR A 69 10.23 7.63 -7.03
N VAL A 70 11.51 7.42 -7.37
CA VAL A 70 12.30 8.40 -8.14
C VAL A 70 11.89 8.41 -9.60
N ILE A 71 11.56 7.24 -10.16
CA ILE A 71 11.21 7.07 -11.57
C ILE A 71 9.77 7.55 -11.85
N SER A 72 8.87 7.42 -10.89
CA SER A 72 7.45 7.76 -11.01
C SER A 72 7.05 8.84 -10.01
N PRO A 73 7.33 10.13 -10.30
CA PRO A 73 6.94 11.22 -9.41
C PRO A 73 5.42 11.44 -9.35
N GLU A 74 4.65 10.78 -10.21
CA GLU A 74 3.18 10.79 -10.16
C GLU A 74 2.69 10.19 -8.84
N GLY A 75 2.26 11.09 -7.95
CA GLY A 75 1.64 10.74 -6.69
C GLY A 75 0.22 10.22 -6.87
N THR A 76 -0.28 9.55 -5.84
CA THR A 76 -1.69 9.17 -5.74
C THR A 76 -2.22 9.64 -4.40
N ILE A 77 -3.46 10.10 -4.36
CA ILE A 77 -4.13 10.47 -3.11
C ILE A 77 -4.93 9.25 -2.65
N LEU A 78 -4.51 8.65 -1.54
CA LEU A 78 -5.27 7.58 -0.89
C LEU A 78 -6.17 8.16 0.19
N TYR A 79 -7.45 7.76 0.14
CA TYR A 79 -8.41 8.13 1.18
C TYR A 79 -8.29 7.18 2.37
N GLY A 80 -7.98 7.74 3.54
CA GLY A 80 -7.91 6.99 4.80
C GLY A 80 -9.28 6.54 5.33
N ASN A 81 -9.27 5.84 6.46
CA ASN A 81 -10.48 5.39 7.15
C ASN A 81 -11.33 6.56 7.71
N ALA A 82 -10.71 7.68 8.06
CA ALA A 82 -11.38 8.85 8.65
C ALA A 82 -11.96 9.85 7.62
N THR A 83 -11.96 9.53 6.32
CA THR A 83 -12.47 10.46 5.30
C THR A 83 -13.99 10.72 5.45
N PRO A 84 -14.47 11.97 5.24
CA PRO A 84 -15.90 12.27 5.17
C PRO A 84 -16.56 11.66 3.92
N ASN A 85 -15.79 11.38 2.86
CA ASN A 85 -16.32 10.77 1.65
C ASN A 85 -16.50 9.25 1.84
N GLN A 86 -17.72 8.83 2.18
CA GLN A 86 -18.02 7.43 2.50
C GLN A 86 -17.74 6.45 1.36
N THR A 87 -17.90 6.86 0.10
CA THR A 87 -17.69 5.96 -1.05
C THR A 87 -16.21 5.67 -1.29
N LYS A 88 -15.33 6.61 -0.95
CA LYS A 88 -13.88 6.49 -1.11
C LYS A 88 -13.15 5.97 0.14
N ARG A 89 -13.87 5.75 1.24
CA ARG A 89 -13.27 5.32 2.52
C ARG A 89 -12.57 3.97 2.39
N LEU A 90 -11.37 3.86 3.00
CA LEU A 90 -10.62 2.59 3.09
C LEU A 90 -11.49 1.48 3.73
N LYS A 91 -11.50 0.30 3.11
CA LYS A 91 -12.23 -0.89 3.57
C LYS A 91 -11.29 -2.07 3.73
N LEU A 92 -11.33 -2.71 4.89
CA LEU A 92 -10.69 -4.01 5.13
C LEU A 92 -11.71 -5.12 4.85
N GLN A 93 -11.36 -6.05 3.96
CA GLN A 93 -12.16 -7.24 3.67
C GLN A 93 -11.40 -8.47 4.14
N ILE A 94 -11.98 -9.22 5.08
CA ILE A 94 -11.42 -10.47 5.58
C ILE A 94 -12.25 -11.62 5.03
N TYR A 95 -11.59 -12.51 4.28
CA TYR A 95 -12.17 -13.76 3.81
C TYR A 95 -11.51 -14.88 4.61
N TYR A 96 -12.31 -15.65 5.34
CA TYR A 96 -11.84 -16.79 6.13
C TYR A 96 -12.64 -18.03 5.76
N THR A 97 -12.03 -19.18 5.97
CA THR A 97 -12.66 -20.49 5.80
C THR A 97 -12.75 -21.15 7.16
N GLU A 98 -13.86 -21.80 7.46
CA GLU A 98 -13.96 -22.63 8.66
C GLU A 98 -13.05 -23.86 8.51
N PRO A 99 -12.25 -24.22 9.53
CA PRO A 99 -11.54 -25.49 9.55
C PRO A 99 -12.56 -26.63 9.63
N LYS A 100 -12.29 -27.71 8.90
CA LYS A 100 -13.05 -28.96 9.02
C LYS A 100 -12.70 -29.68 10.32
#